data_AF-A0A0H3BZZ1-F1
#
_entry.id   AF-A0A0H3BZZ1-F1
#
_cell.length_a   1.000
_cell.length_b   1.000
_cell.length_c   1.000
_cell.angle_alpha   90.00
_cell.angle_beta   90.00
_cell.angle_gamma   90.00
#
_symmetry.space_group_name_H-M   'P 1'
#
loop_
_entity.id
_entity.type
_entity.pdbx_description
1 polymer ?
#
loop_
_entity_poly.entity_id
_entity_poly.type
_entity_poly.pdbx_seq_one_letter_code
_entity_poly.pdbx_strand_id
1 'polypeptide(L)'
;METVSTNIASVTQEQIYKEFIRLGMEQLIAQDLSKRYYHNELTYRDLENLEKQFDIKFDNLVSKIDTVEKNLNVKIDAVKSELNTKIDNVEKNLQKDISNLDTKIDNVEKNLQKDISNLDTKIDNVEKNLQKDISNLDTKIDNVEKNLNAKIDTVEKNLNAKIDTVEKNLNAKIDNVEKNLMSLSEMLKWVLGIMGAMSITMIAGLIFAFISK
;
A
#
# COMPACT_ATOMS: atom_id res chain seq x y z
N MET A 1 -6.01 48.07 94.47
CA MET A 1 -5.24 48.65 93.35
C MET A 1 -5.91 49.97 93.02
N GLU A 2 -5.15 51.04 93.23
CA GLU A 2 -5.64 52.41 93.32
C GLU A 2 -6.29 52.85 92.02
N THR A 3 -7.59 53.12 92.07
CA THR A 3 -8.25 53.98 91.10
C THR A 3 -7.73 55.39 91.35
N VAL A 4 -6.70 55.78 90.60
CA VAL A 4 -6.33 57.19 90.47
C VAL A 4 -7.49 57.86 89.76
N SER A 5 -8.47 58.30 90.56
CA SER A 5 -9.50 59.23 90.12
C SER A 5 -8.78 60.55 89.87
N THR A 6 -8.25 60.71 88.65
CA THR A 6 -7.92 62.03 88.14
C THR A 6 -9.23 62.78 88.08
N ASN A 7 -9.52 63.52 89.16
CA ASN A 7 -10.56 64.52 89.21
C ASN A 7 -10.10 65.65 88.27
N ILE A 8 -10.28 65.42 86.97
CA ILE A 8 -10.10 66.46 85.96
C ILE A 8 -11.23 67.43 86.28
N ALA A 9 -10.92 68.53 86.98
CA ALA A 9 -11.89 69.58 87.26
C ALA A 9 -12.50 69.99 85.92
N SER A 10 -13.75 69.59 85.67
CA SER A 10 -14.42 69.87 84.40
C SER A 10 -14.58 71.37 84.30
N VAL A 11 -13.85 71.99 83.36
CA VAL A 11 -13.96 73.42 83.11
C VAL A 11 -15.40 73.72 82.72
N THR A 12 -16.07 74.58 83.48
CA THR A 12 -17.47 74.95 83.24
C THR A 12 -17.57 75.96 82.08
N GLN A 13 -18.69 75.98 81.36
CA GLN A 13 -18.95 76.97 80.30
C GLN A 13 -18.70 78.41 80.78
N GLU A 14 -19.06 78.72 82.03
CA GLU A 14 -18.87 80.03 82.66
C GLU A 14 -17.38 80.36 82.88
N GLN A 15 -16.57 79.36 83.25
CA GLN A 15 -15.11 79.54 83.36
C GLN A 15 -14.48 79.82 82.00
N ILE A 16 -14.93 79.13 80.94
CA ILE A 16 -14.46 79.38 79.56
C ILE A 16 -14.90 80.76 79.08
N TYR A 17 -16.15 81.15 79.34
CA TYR A 17 -16.70 82.46 78.98
C TYR A 17 -15.92 83.61 79.63
N LYS A 18 -15.72 83.56 80.95
CA LYS A 18 -14.95 84.58 81.68
C LYS A 18 -13.53 84.72 81.16
N GLU A 19 -12.90 83.61 80.79
CA GLU A 19 -11.56 83.61 80.23
C GLU A 19 -11.52 84.26 78.84
N PHE A 20 -12.52 84.01 77.98
CA PHE A 20 -12.64 84.70 76.69
C PHE A 20 -12.87 86.22 76.83
N ILE A 21 -13.70 86.65 77.78
CA ILE A 21 -13.87 88.08 78.10
C ILE A 21 -12.57 88.69 78.62
N ARG A 22 -11.83 87.98 79.47
CA ARG A 22 -10.53 88.41 80.00
C ARG A 22 -9.49 88.61 78.89
N LEU A 23 -9.56 87.80 77.84
CA LEU A 23 -8.70 87.90 76.66
C LEU A 23 -9.13 89.00 75.68
N GLY A 24 -10.14 89.81 76.03
CA GLY A 24 -10.60 90.95 75.23
C GLY A 24 -11.55 90.58 74.10
N MET A 25 -12.15 89.38 74.15
CA MET A 25 -13.12 88.94 73.15
C MET A 25 -14.46 89.67 73.36
N GLU A 26 -15.12 90.05 72.26
CA GLU A 26 -16.42 90.71 72.31
C GLU A 26 -17.47 89.81 72.98
N GLN A 27 -18.41 90.41 73.73
CA GLN A 27 -19.22 89.70 74.70
C GLN A 27 -20.11 88.63 74.06
N LEU A 28 -20.72 88.92 72.90
CA LEU A 28 -21.54 87.97 72.16
C LEU A 28 -20.69 86.84 71.56
N ILE A 29 -19.51 87.18 71.03
CA ILE A 29 -18.55 86.22 70.48
C ILE A 29 -18.03 85.27 71.57
N ALA A 30 -17.68 85.77 72.75
CA ALA A 30 -17.23 84.97 73.89
C ALA A 30 -18.33 84.02 74.40
N GLN A 31 -19.58 84.47 74.39
CA GLN A 31 -20.74 83.69 74.84
C GLN A 31 -21.05 82.54 73.87
N ASP A 32 -20.94 82.79 72.56
CA ASP A 32 -21.09 81.76 71.51
C ASP A 32 -19.93 80.75 71.55
N LEU A 33 -18.67 81.20 71.61
CA LEU A 33 -17.50 80.31 71.61
C LEU A 33 -17.39 79.47 72.88
N SER A 34 -17.71 80.01 74.06
CA SER A 34 -17.64 79.24 75.31
C SER A 34 -18.64 78.09 75.35
N LYS A 35 -19.85 78.28 74.81
CA LYS A 35 -20.82 77.19 74.59
C LYS A 35 -20.27 76.13 73.64
N ARG A 36 -19.77 76.55 72.48
CA ARG A 36 -19.21 75.63 71.46
C ARG A 36 -18.03 74.82 72.00
N TYR A 37 -17.17 75.43 72.80
CA TYR A 37 -15.99 74.79 73.39
C TYR A 37 -16.37 73.84 74.54
N TYR A 38 -17.30 74.24 75.41
CA TYR A 38 -17.79 73.39 76.51
C TYR A 38 -18.49 72.12 75.99
N HIS A 39 -19.21 72.22 74.88
CA HIS A 39 -19.91 71.09 74.25
C HIS A 39 -19.10 70.36 73.18
N ASN A 40 -17.84 70.74 72.93
CA ASN A 40 -16.99 70.18 71.86
C ASN A 40 -17.65 70.20 70.47
N GLU A 41 -18.53 71.17 70.20
CA GLU A 41 -19.31 71.25 68.95
C GLU A 41 -18.40 71.42 67.72
N LEU A 42 -17.21 72.00 67.88
CA LEU A 42 -16.20 72.07 66.81
C LEU A 42 -15.64 70.68 66.45
N THR A 43 -15.29 69.86 67.45
CA THR A 43 -14.65 68.55 67.27
C THR A 43 -15.60 67.52 66.66
N TYR A 44 -16.89 67.52 67.08
CA TYR A 44 -17.89 66.65 66.49
C TYR A 44 -18.10 66.94 64.99
N ARG A 45 -18.12 68.22 64.62
CA ARG A 45 -18.25 68.63 63.22
C ARG A 45 -17.06 68.20 62.36
N ASP A 46 -15.84 68.25 62.89
CA ASP A 46 -14.65 67.79 62.15
C ASP A 46 -14.64 66.26 61.95
N LEU A 47 -15.08 65.49 62.95
CA LEU A 47 -15.25 64.04 62.83
C LEU A 47 -16.34 63.67 61.83
N GLU A 48 -17.49 64.36 61.87
CA GLU A 48 -18.58 64.17 60.90
C GLU A 48 -18.12 64.50 59.47
N ASN A 49 -17.31 65.55 59.29
CA ASN A 49 -16.71 65.88 58.00
C ASN A 49 -15.75 64.80 57.52
N LEU A 50 -14.95 64.23 58.43
CA LEU A 50 -14.00 63.17 58.10
C LEU A 50 -14.73 61.88 57.71
N GLU A 51 -15.77 61.49 58.46
CA GLU A 51 -16.66 60.36 58.18
C GLU A 51 -17.28 60.52 56.78
N LYS A 52 -17.91 61.66 56.50
CA LYS A 52 -18.44 61.98 55.17
C LYS A 52 -17.39 61.85 54.06
N GLN A 53 -16.17 62.32 54.30
CA GLN A 53 -15.09 62.19 53.31
C GLN A 53 -14.66 60.74 53.10
N PHE A 54 -14.64 59.91 54.15
CA PHE A 54 -14.37 58.48 54.04
C PHE A 54 -15.46 57.76 53.27
N ASP A 55 -16.73 58.02 53.57
CA ASP A 55 -17.86 57.43 52.85
C ASP A 55 -17.81 57.78 51.37
N ILE A 56 -17.59 59.05 51.04
CA ILE A 56 -17.43 59.50 49.64
C ILE A 56 -16.26 58.76 48.96
N LYS A 57 -15.12 58.59 49.64
CA LYS A 57 -13.97 57.87 49.07
C LYS A 57 -14.25 56.37 48.92
N PHE A 58 -15.00 55.78 49.85
CA PHE A 58 -15.38 54.38 49.83
C PHE A 58 -16.34 54.10 48.67
N ASP A 59 -17.38 54.91 48.51
CA ASP A 59 -18.32 54.82 47.39
C ASP A 59 -17.61 54.96 46.03
N ASN A 60 -16.65 55.89 45.95
CA ASN A 60 -15.82 56.04 44.75
C ASN A 60 -14.97 54.81 44.46
N LEU A 61 -14.47 54.11 45.48
CA LEU A 61 -13.69 52.89 45.31
C LEU A 61 -14.59 51.73 44.86
N VAL A 62 -15.75 51.55 45.48
CA VAL A 62 -16.76 50.56 45.09
C VAL A 62 -17.17 50.77 43.63
N SER A 63 -17.50 52.00 43.25
CA SER A 63 -17.86 52.33 41.87
C SER A 63 -16.74 52.02 40.86
N LYS A 64 -15.48 52.26 41.23
CA LYS A 64 -14.32 51.88 40.39
C LYS A 64 -14.19 50.37 40.26
N ILE A 65 -14.39 49.62 41.35
CA ILE A 65 -14.35 48.16 41.35
C ILE A 65 -15.46 47.60 40.44
N ASP A 66 -16.70 48.06 40.60
CA ASP A 66 -17.84 47.67 39.77
C ASP A 66 -17.59 47.94 38.27
N THR A 67 -16.97 49.10 37.98
CA THR A 67 -16.60 49.47 36.62
C THR A 67 -15.54 48.52 36.06
N VAL A 68 -14.51 48.17 36.84
CA VAL A 68 -13.47 47.22 36.43
C VAL A 68 -14.06 45.84 36.21
N GLU A 69 -14.89 45.35 37.12
CA GLU A 69 -15.56 44.05 37.02
C GLU A 69 -16.41 43.97 35.74
N LYS A 70 -17.25 44.99 35.50
CA LYS A 70 -18.06 45.08 34.28
C LYS A 70 -17.20 45.06 33.02
N ASN A 71 -16.12 45.82 33.00
CA ASN A 71 -15.21 45.88 31.84
C ASN A 71 -14.48 44.55 31.60
N LEU A 72 -14.10 43.84 32.67
CA LEU A 72 -13.47 42.53 32.57
C LEU A 72 -14.45 41.48 32.04
N ASN A 73 -15.69 41.46 32.54
CA ASN A 73 -16.73 40.56 32.05
C ASN A 73 -17.00 40.76 30.55
N VAL A 74 -17.13 42.02 30.10
CA VAL A 74 -17.29 42.35 28.67
C VAL A 74 -16.10 41.85 27.84
N LYS A 75 -14.86 42.02 28.32
CA LYS A 75 -13.67 41.53 27.61
C LYS A 75 -13.61 40.01 27.55
N ILE A 76 -13.97 39.32 28.64
CA ILE A 76 -14.02 37.85 28.69
C ILE A 76 -15.05 37.32 27.69
N ASP A 77 -16.24 37.91 27.65
CA ASP A 77 -17.29 37.51 26.71
C ASP A 77 -16.87 37.75 25.25
N ALA A 78 -16.22 38.88 24.97
CA ALA A 78 -15.70 39.19 23.64
C ALA A 78 -14.64 38.17 23.18
N VAL A 79 -13.66 37.85 24.06
CA VAL A 79 -12.62 36.85 23.77
C VAL A 79 -13.23 35.46 23.56
N LYS A 80 -14.19 35.07 24.40
CA LYS A 80 -14.89 33.78 24.28
C LYS A 80 -15.64 33.68 22.95
N SER A 81 -16.33 34.74 22.54
CA SER A 81 -17.03 34.81 21.26
C SER A 81 -16.09 34.72 20.07
N GLU A 82 -14.95 35.44 20.10
CA GLU A 82 -13.94 35.38 19.06
C GLU A 82 -13.32 33.98 18.95
N LEU A 83 -12.98 33.35 20.09
CA LEU A 83 -12.42 32.00 20.12
C LEU A 83 -13.39 30.96 19.57
N ASN A 84 -14.66 30.99 19.99
CA ASN A 84 -15.69 30.10 19.45
C ASN A 84 -15.80 30.25 17.93
N THR A 85 -15.82 31.50 17.43
CA THR A 85 -15.89 31.76 15.98
C THR A 85 -14.67 31.21 15.23
N LYS A 86 -13.47 31.33 15.81
CA LYS A 86 -12.25 30.75 15.22
C LYS A 86 -12.30 29.22 15.22
N ILE A 87 -12.77 28.60 16.29
CA ILE A 87 -12.93 27.14 16.41
C ILE A 87 -13.92 26.64 15.35
N ASP A 88 -15.10 27.25 15.23
CA ASP A 88 -16.13 26.87 14.26
C ASP A 88 -15.60 26.95 12.82
N ASN A 89 -14.83 28.00 12.50
CA ASN A 89 -14.22 28.15 11.19
C ASN A 89 -13.16 27.09 10.90
N VAL A 90 -12.32 26.75 11.88
CA VAL A 90 -11.33 25.67 11.75
C VAL A 90 -12.03 24.33 11.56
N GLU A 91 -13.04 24.03 12.35
CA GLU A 91 -13.83 22.78 12.24
C GLU A 91 -14.48 22.66 10.86
N LYS A 92 -15.12 23.73 10.38
CA LYS A 92 -15.73 23.75 9.04
C LYS A 92 -14.71 23.54 7.91
N ASN A 93 -13.53 24.14 8.02
CA ASN A 93 -12.47 23.96 7.02
C ASN A 93 -11.92 22.53 7.04
N LEU A 94 -11.65 21.97 8.22
CA LEU A 94 -11.20 20.59 8.36
C LEU A 94 -12.24 19.61 7.82
N GLN A 95 -13.54 19.82 8.10
CA GLN A 95 -14.61 19.00 7.56
C GLN A 95 -14.62 19.02 6.02
N LYS A 96 -14.42 20.20 5.42
CA LYS A 96 -14.33 20.35 3.96
C LYS A 96 -13.11 19.63 3.39
N ASP A 97 -11.96 19.74 4.04
CA ASP A 97 -10.72 19.08 3.59
C ASP A 97 -10.84 17.55 3.69
N ILE A 98 -11.47 17.03 4.75
CA ILE A 98 -11.80 15.61 4.89
C ILE A 98 -12.71 15.15 3.74
N SER A 99 -13.82 15.84 3.48
CA SER A 99 -14.72 15.46 2.37
C SER A 99 -14.05 15.51 0.99
N ASN A 100 -13.11 16.45 0.78
CA ASN A 100 -12.33 16.51 -0.45
C ASN A 100 -11.35 15.34 -0.57
N LEU A 101 -10.74 14.91 0.54
CA LEU A 101 -9.86 13.75 0.58
C LEU A 101 -10.64 12.45 0.34
N ASP A 102 -11.80 12.28 0.98
CA ASP A 102 -12.68 11.12 0.75
C ASP A 102 -13.04 11.00 -0.74
N THR A 103 -13.46 12.11 -1.36
CA THR A 103 -13.77 12.14 -2.81
C THR A 103 -12.55 11.77 -3.67
N LYS A 104 -11.34 12.20 -3.30
CA LYS A 104 -10.11 11.84 -4.02
C LYS A 104 -9.77 10.36 -3.86
N ILE A 105 -9.93 9.82 -2.65
CA ILE A 105 -9.71 8.41 -2.33
C ILE A 105 -10.68 7.54 -3.14
N ASP A 106 -11.97 7.86 -3.14
CA ASP A 106 -13.00 7.15 -3.92
C ASP A 106 -12.67 7.11 -5.42
N ASN A 107 -12.17 8.23 -5.97
CA ASN A 107 -11.80 8.31 -7.38
C ASN A 107 -10.56 7.47 -7.71
N VAL A 108 -9.56 7.48 -6.83
CA VAL A 108 -8.37 6.62 -6.98
C VAL A 108 -8.77 5.16 -6.91
N GLU A 109 -9.62 4.78 -5.96
CA GLU A 109 -10.10 3.41 -5.81
C GLU A 109 -10.84 2.93 -7.05
N LYS A 110 -11.78 3.73 -7.58
CA LYS A 110 -12.51 3.40 -8.83
C LYS A 110 -11.59 3.23 -10.03
N ASN A 111 -10.58 4.10 -10.17
CA ASN A 111 -9.62 4.01 -11.26
C ASN A 111 -8.76 2.74 -11.15
N LEU A 112 -8.27 2.42 -9.95
CA LEU A 112 -7.50 1.19 -9.72
C LEU A 112 -8.34 -0.06 -9.97
N GLN A 113 -9.60 -0.09 -9.54
CA GLN A 113 -10.51 -1.20 -9.84
C GLN A 113 -10.69 -1.39 -11.36
N LYS A 114 -10.87 -0.30 -12.11
CA LYS A 114 -10.97 -0.34 -13.57
C LYS A 114 -9.70 -0.85 -14.22
N ASP A 115 -8.53 -0.40 -13.76
CA ASP A 115 -7.24 -0.84 -14.30
C ASP A 115 -6.99 -2.33 -14.03
N ILE A 116 -7.37 -2.82 -12.84
CA ILE A 116 -7.33 -4.26 -12.51
C ILE A 116 -8.23 -5.05 -13.46
N SER A 117 -9.49 -4.66 -13.64
CA SER A 117 -10.41 -5.36 -14.55
C SER A 117 -9.92 -5.37 -16.01
N ASN A 118 -9.28 -4.28 -16.46
CA ASN A 118 -8.69 -4.20 -17.78
C ASN A 118 -7.48 -5.14 -17.93
N LEU A 119 -6.66 -5.27 -16.88
CA LEU A 119 -5.52 -6.19 -16.86
C LEU A 119 -6.00 -7.64 -16.86
N ASP A 120 -6.99 -8.00 -16.05
CA ASP A 120 -7.60 -9.35 -16.04
C ASP A 120 -8.08 -9.72 -17.45
N THR A 121 -8.81 -8.82 -18.12
CA THR A 121 -9.28 -9.05 -19.50
C THR A 121 -8.13 -9.25 -20.48
N LYS A 122 -7.02 -8.51 -20.33
CA LYS A 122 -5.84 -8.67 -21.19
C LYS A 122 -5.15 -10.01 -20.93
N ILE A 123 -5.03 -10.42 -19.67
CA ILE A 123 -4.45 -11.71 -19.27
C ILE A 123 -5.28 -12.85 -19.87
N ASP A 124 -6.60 -12.83 -19.70
CA ASP A 124 -7.52 -13.83 -20.27
C ASP A 124 -7.37 -13.97 -21.80
N ASN A 125 -7.23 -12.83 -22.50
CA ASN A 125 -7.05 -12.83 -23.95
C ASN A 125 -5.70 -13.41 -24.37
N VAL A 126 -4.62 -13.08 -23.65
CA VAL A 126 -3.29 -13.66 -23.89
C VAL A 126 -3.32 -15.15 -23.65
N GLU A 127 -3.93 -15.61 -22.55
CA GLU A 127 -4.06 -17.02 -22.23
C GLU A 127 -4.80 -17.79 -23.32
N LYS A 128 -5.97 -17.30 -23.77
CA LYS A 128 -6.74 -17.91 -24.87
C LYS A 128 -5.94 -18.00 -26.17
N ASN A 129 -5.20 -16.95 -26.51
CA ASN A 129 -4.38 -16.94 -27.72
C ASN A 129 -3.23 -17.96 -27.63
N LEU A 130 -2.54 -18.03 -26.48
CA LEU A 130 -1.48 -19.01 -26.26
C LEU A 130 -2.02 -20.45 -26.29
N GLN A 131 -3.17 -20.72 -25.68
CA GLN A 131 -3.82 -22.04 -25.77
C GLN A 131 -4.13 -22.42 -27.22
N LYS A 132 -4.63 -21.47 -28.03
CA LYS A 132 -4.88 -21.68 -29.46
C LYS A 132 -3.61 -21.97 -30.24
N ASP A 133 -2.54 -21.21 -29.98
CA ASP A 133 -1.25 -21.40 -30.66
C ASP A 133 -0.62 -22.75 -30.31
N ILE A 134 -0.69 -23.17 -29.05
CA ILE A 134 -0.28 -24.52 -28.61
C ILE A 134 -1.07 -25.59 -29.37
N SER A 135 -2.40 -25.50 -29.39
CA SER A 135 -3.23 -26.49 -30.10
C SER A 135 -2.94 -26.57 -31.60
N ASN A 136 -2.66 -25.42 -32.23
CA ASN A 136 -2.25 -25.37 -33.63
C ASN A 136 -0.87 -26.02 -33.86
N LEU A 137 0.07 -25.84 -32.94
CA LEU A 137 1.39 -26.46 -32.99
C LEU A 137 1.29 -27.97 -32.80
N ASP A 138 0.51 -28.46 -31.84
CA ASP A 138 0.25 -29.89 -31.65
C ASP A 138 -0.27 -30.53 -32.94
N THR A 139 -1.28 -29.90 -33.56
CA THR A 139 -1.83 -30.37 -34.84
C THR A 139 -0.78 -30.41 -35.97
N LYS A 140 0.12 -29.42 -36.01
CA LYS A 140 1.22 -29.39 -37.00
C LYS A 140 2.23 -30.51 -36.75
N ILE A 141 2.59 -30.74 -35.48
CA ILE A 141 3.51 -31.80 -35.06
C ILE A 141 2.94 -33.16 -35.45
N ASP A 142 1.68 -33.43 -35.11
CA ASP A 142 0.98 -34.67 -35.48
C ASP A 142 0.99 -34.92 -37.00
N ASN A 143 0.76 -33.87 -37.79
CA ASN A 143 0.76 -33.97 -39.24
C ASN A 143 2.17 -34.24 -39.79
N VAL A 144 3.20 -33.60 -39.23
CA VAL A 144 4.60 -33.87 -39.61
C VAL A 144 4.97 -35.31 -39.26
N GLU A 145 4.62 -35.78 -38.07
CA GLU A 145 4.87 -37.15 -37.64
C GLU A 145 4.21 -38.17 -38.57
N LYS A 146 2.92 -38.02 -38.88
CA LYS A 146 2.20 -38.89 -39.83
C LYS A 146 2.86 -38.91 -41.21
N ASN A 147 3.24 -37.74 -41.73
CA ASN A 147 3.89 -37.64 -43.03
C ASN A 147 5.29 -38.30 -43.04
N LEU A 148 6.05 -38.16 -41.97
CA LEU A 148 7.36 -38.80 -41.84
C LEU A 148 7.23 -40.32 -41.75
N ASN A 149 6.30 -40.83 -40.93
CA ASN A 149 6.02 -42.26 -40.83
C ASN A 149 5.63 -42.85 -42.19
N ALA A 150 4.70 -42.20 -42.91
CA ALA A 150 4.31 -42.67 -44.26
C ALA A 150 5.48 -42.67 -45.27
N LYS A 151 6.38 -41.69 -45.19
CA LYS A 151 7.60 -41.66 -46.02
C LYS A 151 8.55 -42.79 -45.65
N ILE A 152 8.73 -43.07 -44.36
CA ILE A 152 9.56 -44.17 -43.86
C ILE A 152 8.99 -45.51 -44.38
N ASP A 153 7.69 -45.76 -44.21
CA ASP A 153 7.02 -46.98 -44.68
C ASP A 153 7.21 -47.18 -46.20
N THR A 154 7.10 -46.09 -46.97
CA THR A 154 7.30 -46.10 -48.43
C THR A 154 8.74 -46.47 -48.79
N VAL A 155 9.73 -45.90 -48.10
CA VAL A 155 11.14 -46.21 -48.30
C VAL A 155 11.43 -47.66 -47.94
N GLU A 156 10.94 -48.13 -46.80
CA GLU A 156 11.08 -49.53 -46.36
C GLU A 156 10.53 -50.51 -47.40
N LYS A 157 9.30 -50.29 -47.87
CA LYS A 157 8.68 -51.11 -48.91
C LYS A 157 9.48 -51.14 -50.21
N ASN A 158 9.98 -49.98 -50.64
CA ASN A 158 10.79 -49.88 -51.87
C ASN A 158 12.14 -50.58 -51.74
N LEU A 159 12.78 -50.50 -50.57
CA LEU A 159 14.03 -51.20 -50.30
C LEU A 159 13.82 -52.72 -50.27
N ASN A 160 12.79 -53.20 -49.59
CA ASN A 160 12.44 -54.62 -49.56
C ASN A 160 12.18 -55.16 -50.98
N ALA A 161 11.39 -54.46 -51.81
CA ALA A 161 11.14 -54.87 -53.19
C ALA A 161 12.42 -54.92 -54.06
N LYS A 162 13.36 -53.99 -53.85
CA LYS A 162 14.67 -54.01 -54.53
C LYS A 162 15.51 -55.20 -54.07
N ILE A 163 15.51 -55.51 -52.77
CA ILE A 163 16.20 -56.68 -52.20
C ILE A 163 15.63 -57.96 -52.80
N ASP A 164 14.32 -58.16 -52.80
CA ASP A 164 13.65 -59.33 -53.38
C ASP A 164 14.01 -59.52 -54.87
N THR A 165 14.07 -58.41 -55.62
CA THR A 165 14.44 -58.43 -57.04
C THR A 165 15.90 -58.87 -57.24
N VAL A 166 16.81 -58.35 -56.41
CA VAL A 166 18.23 -58.74 -56.44
C VAL A 166 18.39 -60.20 -56.06
N GLU A 167 17.72 -60.67 -55.00
CA GLU A 167 17.74 -62.06 -54.56
C GLU A 167 17.26 -63.00 -55.67
N LYS A 168 16.12 -62.70 -56.30
CA LYS A 168 15.59 -63.49 -57.42
C LYS A 168 16.56 -63.53 -58.61
N ASN A 169 17.17 -62.40 -58.96
CA ASN A 169 18.13 -62.33 -60.06
C ASN A 169 19.42 -63.12 -59.76
N LEU A 170 19.89 -63.10 -58.51
CA LEU A 170 21.05 -63.87 -58.08
C LEU A 170 20.74 -65.38 -58.10
N ASN A 171 19.59 -65.79 -57.56
CA ASN A 171 19.16 -67.20 -57.59
C ASN A 171 19.06 -67.71 -59.03
N ALA A 172 18.46 -66.96 -59.95
CA ALA A 172 18.37 -67.35 -61.36
C ALA A 172 19.76 -67.49 -62.03
N LYS A 173 20.71 -66.62 -61.69
CA LYS A 173 22.11 -66.74 -62.17
C LYS A 173 22.79 -67.97 -61.60
N ILE A 174 22.58 -68.28 -60.31
CA ILE A 174 23.09 -69.49 -59.65
C ILE A 174 22.52 -70.74 -60.32
N ASP A 175 21.20 -70.84 -60.48
CA ASP A 175 20.53 -71.96 -61.16
C ASP A 175 21.10 -72.20 -62.57
N ASN A 176 21.37 -71.13 -63.31
CA ASN A 176 21.95 -71.23 -64.65
C ASN A 176 23.41 -71.73 -64.62
N VAL A 177 24.21 -71.27 -63.64
CA VAL A 177 25.57 -71.78 -63.43
C VAL A 177 25.53 -73.27 -63.04
N GLU A 178 24.63 -73.67 -62.14
CA GLU A 178 24.46 -75.07 -61.73
C GLU A 178 24.08 -75.96 -62.92
N LYS A 179 23.12 -75.54 -63.76
CA LYS A 179 22.76 -76.27 -65.00
C LYS A 179 23.94 -76.43 -65.94
N ASN A 180 24.71 -75.37 -66.16
CA ASN A 180 25.91 -75.41 -67.01
C ASN A 180 26.96 -76.39 -66.46
N LEU A 181 27.18 -76.40 -65.13
CA LEU A 181 28.08 -77.34 -64.47
C LEU A 181 27.58 -78.79 -64.57
N MET A 182 26.28 -79.04 -64.40
CA MET A 182 25.69 -80.38 -64.57
C MET A 182 25.87 -80.88 -66.01
N SER A 183 25.58 -80.06 -67.01
CA SER A 183 25.78 -80.39 -68.42
C SER A 183 27.24 -80.74 -68.75
N LEU A 184 28.19 -79.95 -68.24
CA LEU A 184 29.62 -80.22 -68.39
C LEU A 184 30.02 -81.55 -67.72
N SER A 185 29.49 -81.83 -66.52
CA SER A 185 29.70 -83.09 -65.80
C SER A 185 29.15 -84.30 -66.57
N GLU A 186 27.95 -84.18 -67.15
CA GLU A 186 27.36 -85.23 -67.99
C GLU A 186 28.17 -85.49 -69.25
N MET A 187 28.60 -84.43 -69.94
CA MET A 187 29.47 -84.55 -71.11
C MET A 187 30.79 -85.24 -70.75
N LEU A 188 31.40 -84.89 -69.61
CA LEU A 188 32.63 -85.53 -69.13
C LEU A 188 32.42 -87.03 -68.87
N LYS A 189 31.30 -87.41 -68.22
CA LYS A 189 30.94 -88.83 -68.02
C LYS A 189 30.83 -89.58 -69.35
N TRP A 190 30.17 -88.99 -70.34
CA TRP A 190 30.07 -89.55 -71.69
C TRP A 190 31.43 -89.73 -72.36
N VAL A 191 32.28 -88.70 -72.36
CA VAL A 191 33.63 -88.75 -72.95
C VAL A 191 34.48 -89.82 -72.28
N LEU A 192 34.49 -89.89 -70.94
CA LEU A 192 35.23 -90.91 -70.19
C LEU A 192 34.70 -92.32 -70.51
N GLY A 193 33.38 -92.50 -70.64
CA GLY A 193 32.77 -93.76 -71.04
C GLY A 193 33.22 -94.21 -72.43
N ILE A 194 33.21 -93.30 -73.41
CA ILE A 194 33.68 -93.57 -74.79
C ILE A 194 35.19 -93.90 -74.79
N MET A 195 36.00 -93.13 -74.07
CA MET A 195 37.44 -93.39 -73.93
C MET A 195 37.74 -94.74 -73.30
N GLY A 196 37.01 -95.11 -72.23
CA GLY A 196 37.12 -96.42 -71.60
C GLY A 196 36.79 -97.55 -72.57
N ALA A 197 35.68 -97.43 -73.32
CA ALA A 197 35.28 -98.40 -74.33
C ALA A 197 36.33 -98.55 -75.46
N MET A 198 36.84 -97.43 -76.00
CA MET A 198 37.91 -97.44 -77.01
C MET A 198 39.21 -98.07 -76.52
N SER A 199 39.56 -97.85 -75.25
CA SER A 199 40.76 -98.45 -74.64
C SER A 199 40.62 -99.96 -74.54
N ILE A 200 39.45 -100.46 -74.12
CA ILE A 200 39.13 -101.89 -74.07
C ILE A 200 39.19 -102.51 -75.48
N THR A 201 38.59 -101.87 -76.49
CA THR A 201 38.60 -102.40 -77.86
C THR A 201 40.01 -102.39 -78.48
N MET A 202 40.83 -101.36 -78.24
CA MET A 202 42.23 -101.33 -78.66
C MET A 202 43.05 -102.47 -78.02
N ILE A 203 42.92 -102.69 -76.71
CA ILE A 203 43.62 -103.77 -76.01
C ILE A 203 43.17 -105.14 -76.55
N ALA A 204 41.87 -105.37 -76.71
CA ALA A 204 41.35 -106.62 -77.27
C ALA A 204 41.85 -106.87 -78.71
N GLY A 205 41.90 -105.82 -79.55
CA GLY A 205 42.46 -105.90 -80.90
C GLY A 205 43.95 -106.23 -80.93
N LEU A 206 44.76 -105.64 -80.03
CA LEU A 206 46.17 -105.95 -79.88
C LEU A 206 46.40 -107.40 -79.41
N ILE A 207 45.61 -107.88 -78.43
CA ILE A 207 45.66 -109.27 -77.96
C ILE A 207 45.31 -110.23 -79.10
N PHE A 208 44.24 -109.96 -79.86
CA PHE A 208 43.84 -110.77 -81.01
C PHE A 208 44.95 -110.83 -82.07
N ALA A 209 45.55 -109.69 -82.42
CA ALA A 209 46.66 -109.61 -83.38
C ALA A 209 47.93 -110.35 -82.91
N PHE A 210 48.17 -110.43 -81.59
CA PHE A 210 49.29 -111.18 -81.02
C PHE A 210 49.05 -112.69 -80.99
N ILE A 211 47.81 -113.14 -80.71
CA ILE A 211 47.43 -114.57 -80.69
C ILE A 211 47.31 -115.15 -82.11
N SER A 212 46.99 -114.32 -83.11
CA SER A 212 46.82 -114.75 -84.51
C SER A 212 48.10 -114.78 -85.35
N LYS A 213 49.26 -114.60 -84.70
CA LYS A 213 50.60 -114.67 -85.29
C LYS A 213 51.33 -115.90 -84.80
#